data_AF-A0A7V2YXT8-F1
#
_entry.id   AF-A0A7V2YXT8-F1
#
_cell.length_a   1.000
_cell.length_b   1.000
_cell.length_c   1.000
_cell.angle_alpha   90.00
_cell.angle_beta   90.00
_cell.angle_gamma   90.00
#
_symmetry.space_group_name_H-M   'P 1'
#
loop_
_entity.id
_entity.type
_entity.pdbx_description
1 polymer ?
#
loop_
_entity_poly.entity_id
_entity_poly.type
_entity_poly.pdbx_seq_one_letter_code
_entity_poly.pdbx_strand_id
1 'polypeptide(L)' 'MRIGIATLGCDKNTVDSEHMLGLLARDGFRTVADPREADVAVVNTCAFLQSAARESRRAIAEVA' A
#
# COMPACT_ATOMS: atom_id res chain seq x y z
N MET A 1 1.04 -6.29 15.14
CA MET A 1 0.16 -5.85 14.05
C MET A 1 0.91 -5.96 12.73
N ARG A 2 0.31 -6.64 11.76
CA ARG A 2 0.82 -6.86 10.41
C ARG A 2 0.29 -5.76 9.49
N ILE A 3 1.16 -5.13 8.71
CA ILE A 3 0.79 -4.07 7.77
C ILE A 3 1.21 -4.49 6.37
N GLY A 4 0.31 -4.36 5.40
CA GLY A 4 0.59 -4.61 3.98
C GLY A 4 0.30 -3.37 3.16
N ILE A 5 1.13 -3.09 2.16
CA ILE A 5 0.98 -1.90 1.30
C ILE A 5 0.76 -2.34 -0.14
N ALA A 6 -0.43 -2.08 -0.69
CA ALA A 6 -0.69 -2.15 -2.11
C ALA A 6 -0.24 -0.84 -2.77
N THR A 7 0.77 -0.92 -3.64
CA THR A 7 1.31 0.24 -4.35
C THR A 7 0.78 0.28 -5.78
N LEU A 8 0.15 1.39 -6.14
CA LEU A 8 -0.44 1.66 -7.44
C LEU A 8 0.06 3.02 -7.96
N GLY A 9 -0.12 3.28 -9.25
CA GLY A 9 0.28 4.55 -9.86
C GLY A 9 1.65 4.47 -10.53
N CYS A 10 2.62 5.26 -10.06
CA CYS A 10 3.93 5.38 -10.70
C CYS A 10 5.10 5.17 -9.72
N ASP A 11 6.32 5.24 -10.22
CA ASP A 11 7.55 5.00 -9.45
C ASP A 11 7.69 5.86 -8.20
N LYS A 12 7.06 7.04 -8.17
CA LYS A 12 7.00 7.87 -6.95
C LYS A 12 6.25 7.15 -5.82
N ASN A 13 5.12 6.51 -6.13
CA ASN A 13 4.37 5.73 -5.16
C ASN A 13 5.18 4.52 -4.67
N THR A 14 6.01 3.92 -5.52
CA THR A 14 6.93 2.85 -5.12
C THR A 14 7.96 3.34 -4.10
N VAL A 15 8.65 4.44 -4.41
CA VAL A 15 9.63 5.03 -3.48
C VAL A 15 8.98 5.45 -2.15
N ASP A 16 7.80 6.06 -2.21
CA ASP A 16 7.04 6.44 -1.01
C ASP A 16 6.66 5.20 -0.18
N SER A 17 6.23 4.11 -0.82
CA SER A 17 5.89 2.86 -0.15
C SER A 17 7.11 2.20 0.50
N GLU A 18 8.27 2.17 -0.16
CA GLU A 18 9.52 1.69 0.45
C GLU A 18 9.91 2.51 1.67
N HIS A 19 9.76 3.84 1.60
CA HIS A 19 10.00 4.72 2.72
C HIS A 19 9.05 4.42 3.88
N MET A 20 7.74 4.27 3.61
CA MET A 20 6.73 3.90 4.60
C MET A 20 7.05 2.54 5.25
N LEU A 21 7.43 1.53 4.47
CA LEU A 21 7.85 0.22 4.99
C LEU A 21 9.03 0.35 5.95
N GLY A 22 10.02 1.18 5.61
CA GLY A 22 11.17 1.46 6.47
C GLY A 22 10.76 2.11 7.80
N LEU A 23 9.84 3.09 7.78
CA LEU A 23 9.32 3.72 8.99
C LEU A 23 8.55 2.72 9.86
N LEU A 24 7.65 1.95 9.26
CA LEU A 24 6.84 0.95 9.97
C LEU A 24 7.71 -0.14 10.61
N ALA A 25 8.74 -0.61 9.91
CA ALA A 25 9.68 -1.59 10.44
C ALA A 25 10.47 -1.02 11.65
N ARG A 26 10.89 0.25 11.57
CA ARG A 26 11.58 0.94 12.68
C ARG A 26 10.71 1.09 13.92
N ASP A 27 9.41 1.28 13.73
CA ASP A 27 8.42 1.40 14.81
C ASP A 27 7.94 0.03 15.35
N GLY A 28 8.51 -1.08 14.86
CA GLY A 28 8.25 -2.43 15.37
C GLY A 28 7.04 -3.13 14.75
N PHE A 29 6.46 -2.58 13.68
CA PHE A 29 5.41 -3.25 12.92
C PHE A 29 6.00 -4.36 12.05
N ARG A 30 5.22 -5.43 11.83
CA ARG A 30 5.59 -6.49 10.89
C ARG A 30 4.99 -6.18 9.54
N THR A 31 5.81 -6.04 8.51
CA THR A 31 5.33 -5.83 7.15
C THR A 31 5.06 -7.16 6.45
N VAL A 32 3.96 -7.28 5.73
CA VAL A 32 3.63 -8.46 4.91
C VAL A 32 3.57 -8.07 3.44
N ALA A 33 3.97 -9.00 2.57
CA ALA A 33 4.01 -8.77 1.12
C ALA A 33 2.61 -8.79 0.50
N ASP A 34 1.72 -9.65 0.99
CA ASP A 34 0.33 -9.71 0.57
C ASP A 34 -0.54 -8.87 1.52
N PRO A 35 -1.15 -7.75 1.06
CA PRO A 35 -2.04 -6.94 1.89
C PRO A 35 -3.25 -7.70 2.43
N ARG A 36 -3.66 -8.82 1.82
CA ARG A 36 -4.77 -9.67 2.28
C ARG A 36 -4.42 -10.45 3.56
N GLU A 37 -3.14 -10.58 3.86
CA GLU A 37 -2.65 -11.19 5.10
C GLU A 37 -2.41 -10.14 6.20
N ALA A 38 -2.65 -8.85 5.94
CA ALA A 38 -2.37 -7.78 6.89
C ALA A 38 -3.52 -7.61 7.89
N ASP A 39 -3.18 -7.13 9.09
CA ASP A 39 -4.19 -6.63 10.04
C ASP A 39 -4.65 -5.21 9.62
N VAL A 40 -3.78 -4.47 8.91
CA VAL A 40 -4.07 -3.17 8.28
C VAL A 40 -3.49 -3.14 6.87
N ALA A 41 -4.33 -2.86 5.88
CA ALA A 41 -3.92 -2.66 4.50
C ALA A 41 -3.84 -1.16 4.15
N VAL A 42 -2.76 -0.74 3.49
CA VAL A 42 -2.59 0.62 2.96
C VAL A 42 -2.61 0.54 1.43
N VAL A 43 -3.47 1.34 0.79
CA VAL A 43 -3.47 1.49 -0.68
C VAL A 43 -2.83 2.83 -1.03
N ASN A 44 -1.58 2.79 -1.50
CA ASN A 44 -0.86 3.98 -1.97
C ASN A 44 -1.10 4.16 -3.48
N THR A 45 -1.60 5.32 -3.90
CA THR A 45 -1.99 5.56 -5.30
C THR A 45 -1.81 7.01 -5.71
N CYS A 46 -1.87 7.28 -7.01
CA CYS A 46 -1.83 8.63 -7.56
C CYS A 46 -3.24 9.21 -7.68
N ALA A 47 -3.47 10.41 -7.13
CA ALA A 47 -4.75 11.11 -7.24
C ALA A 47 -5.00 11.74 -8.63
N PHE A 48 -3.96 11.92 -9.44
CA PHE A 48 -4.05 12.61 -10.74
C PHE A 48 -4.35 11.66 -11.90
N LEU A 49 -3.87 10.41 -11.81
CA LEU A 49 -4.07 9.42 -12.85
C LEU A 49 -5.44 8.76 -12.72
N GLN A 50 -6.28 8.94 -13.73
CA GLN A 50 -7.62 8.32 -13.76
C GLN A 50 -7.57 6.78 -13.77
N SER A 51 -6.52 6.18 -14.33
CA SER A 51 -6.28 4.73 -14.23
C SER A 51 -6.05 4.31 -12.78
N ALA A 52 -5.14 5.01 -12.08
CA ALA A 52 -4.80 4.75 -10.69
C ALA A 52 -6.01 4.89 -9.75
N ALA A 53 -6.91 5.86 -10.01
CA ALA A 53 -8.17 6.01 -9.27
C ALA A 53 -9.14 4.83 -9.46
N ARG A 54 -9.16 4.18 -10.64
CA ARG A 54 -9.97 2.97 -10.88
C ARG A 54 -9.32 1.74 -10.25
N GLU A 55 -8.01 1.61 -10.38
CA GLU A 55 -7.22 0.52 -9.78
C GLU A 55 -7.33 0.53 -8.26
N SER A 56 -7.27 1.70 -7.62
CA SER A 56 -7.36 1.81 -6.16
C SER A 56 -8.70 1.33 -5.61
N ARG A 57 -9.82 1.62 -6.29
CA ARG A 57 -11.13 1.10 -5.91
C ARG A 57 -11.20 -0.43 -5.96
N ARG A 58 -10.55 -1.04 -6.95
CA ARG A 58 -10.46 -2.51 -7.06
C ARG A 58 -9.60 -3.08 -5.93
N ALA A 59 -8.41 -2.49 -5.72
CA ALA A 59 -7.51 -2.92 -4.65
C ALA A 59 -8.19 -2.84 -3.28
N ILE A 60 -8.93 -1.77 -2.98
CA ILE A 60 -9.70 -1.65 -1.73
C ILE A 60 -10.72 -2.79 -1.59
N ALA A 61 -11.42 -3.16 -2.66
CA ALA A 61 -12.38 -4.25 -2.64
C ALA A 61 -11.73 -5.64 -2.52
N GLU A 62 -10.47 -5.81 -2.94
CA GLU A 62 -9.73 -7.07 -2.85
C GLU A 62 -9.14 -7.33 -1.45
N VAL A 63 -8.94 -6.28 -0.65
CA VAL A 63 -8.29 -6.34 0.67
C VAL A 63 -9.24 -6.06 1.85
N ALA A 64 -10.51 -5.71 1.57
CA ALA A 64 -11.58 -5.50 2.55
C ALA A 64 -12.40 -6.78 2.74
#